data_AF-A0A975T3T3-F1
#
_entry.id   AF-A0A975T3T3-F1
#
_cell.length_a   1.000
_cell.length_b   1.000
_cell.length_c   1.000
_cell.angle_alpha   90.00
_cell.angle_beta   90.00
_cell.angle_gamma   90.00
#
_symmetry.space_group_name_H-M   'P 1'
#
loop_
_entity.id
_entity.type
_entity.pdbx_description
1 polymer ?
#
loop_
_entity_poly.entity_id
_entity_poly.type
_entity_poly.pdbx_seq_one_letter_code
_entity_poly.pdbx_strand_id
1 'polypeptide(L)'
;MPNNDGLQPAYDTAQLKNIATYICHTIVEIQKHHPDLLLEKYRTIQWHLPGNQSALINKFVSLLSQTKSWDELIQKIQLSLNAIFLEKSTNSQIITDLISKINLLNPHIHQLNIPHEATINSSSKSNSLGIAVILLDAENLNLNLSTEKFLATICTCPIQVKIAFANWSIRGKLDVELHERGYDLIHVPAGKDNADGKMIAFGSSIHERYPKAKEVFVCSSDKVMTNLCNHLQQHGLIVYQVSQQGDHINLFNSSTGKTTTYSLKHIPDLASLVPILKSLVELERQSTGSQWIKVSKVFQLLNAKHKINMSQVIAAHLPGKKPKDIFANYPEDFVLHKTDDSSEFYVTVFDHQPLHKNDNEPAKISSEKVYDLKIDSAIALENSIKQIIENCNQLDIDGYIDVGIVATKFKSQYNKAITVQIKQLQINGNFPKFLQSCHSFKLKQTEIGWKVGLR
;
A
#
# COMPACT_ATOMS: atom_id res chain seq x y z
N MET A 1 -10.00 -31.42 29.03
CA MET A 1 -10.61 -30.40 28.14
C MET A 1 -11.87 -29.86 28.83
N PRO A 2 -12.30 -28.57 28.71
CA PRO A 2 -11.68 -27.34 28.16
C PRO A 2 -11.20 -26.40 29.31
N ASN A 3 -11.41 -25.07 29.54
CA ASN A 3 -12.08 -23.91 28.88
C ASN A 3 -11.55 -22.54 29.44
N ASN A 4 -12.00 -21.37 28.91
CA ASN A 4 -11.78 -19.98 29.42
C ASN A 4 -13.14 -19.19 29.49
N ASP A 5 -13.37 -17.87 29.63
CA ASP A 5 -12.63 -16.56 29.69
C ASP A 5 -13.45 -15.57 30.61
N GLY A 6 -13.49 -14.21 30.63
CA GLY A 6 -12.86 -13.07 29.92
C GLY A 6 -13.47 -11.70 30.37
N LEU A 7 -12.80 -10.53 30.18
CA LEU A 7 -13.14 -9.22 30.87
C LEU A 7 -12.45 -7.96 30.20
N GLN A 8 -13.02 -6.71 30.21
CA GLN A 8 -12.56 -5.47 29.47
C GLN A 8 -12.96 -4.03 30.07
N PRO A 9 -12.64 -2.82 29.51
CA PRO A 9 -12.49 -1.46 30.18
C PRO A 9 -13.25 -0.16 29.66
N ALA A 10 -12.56 1.01 29.52
CA ALA A 10 -13.03 2.42 29.38
C ALA A 10 -12.20 3.32 28.39
N TYR A 11 -12.61 4.57 28.07
CA TYR A 11 -12.28 5.30 26.79
C TYR A 11 -11.60 6.69 26.85
N ASP A 12 -11.11 7.21 25.70
CA ASP A 12 -10.22 8.39 25.59
C ASP A 12 -10.74 9.58 24.73
N THR A 13 -10.27 10.79 25.10
CA THR A 13 -10.59 12.10 24.54
C THR A 13 -10.27 12.28 23.05
N ALA A 14 -9.20 11.68 22.51
CA ALA A 14 -8.87 11.82 21.08
C ALA A 14 -9.83 11.00 20.20
N GLN A 15 -10.18 9.79 20.66
CA GLN A 15 -11.22 8.95 20.06
C GLN A 15 -12.57 9.67 20.10
N LEU A 16 -12.90 10.28 21.25
CA LEU A 16 -14.08 11.15 21.41
C LEU A 16 -14.07 12.38 20.51
N LYS A 17 -12.91 12.99 20.23
CA LYS A 17 -12.80 14.12 19.31
C LYS A 17 -13.03 13.68 17.86
N ASN A 18 -12.51 12.53 17.45
CA ASN A 18 -12.83 11.95 16.14
C ASN A 18 -14.32 11.64 16.01
N ILE A 19 -14.93 11.03 17.03
CA ILE A 19 -16.37 10.75 17.09
C ILE A 19 -17.19 12.05 17.02
N ALA A 20 -16.81 13.08 17.79
CA ALA A 20 -17.42 14.41 17.74
C ALA A 20 -17.25 15.10 16.37
N THR A 21 -16.12 14.89 15.67
CA THR A 21 -15.90 15.40 14.31
C THR A 21 -16.76 14.66 13.28
N TYR A 22 -16.95 13.34 13.40
CA TYR A 22 -17.91 12.60 12.57
C TYR A 22 -19.35 13.09 12.80
N ILE A 23 -19.77 13.22 14.07
CA ILE A 23 -21.09 13.77 14.43
C ILE A 23 -21.27 15.20 13.86
N CYS A 24 -20.24 16.05 13.98
CA CYS A 24 -20.26 17.41 13.44
C CYS A 24 -20.42 17.43 11.91
N HIS A 25 -19.69 16.59 11.17
CA HIS A 25 -19.85 16.50 9.72
C HIS A 25 -21.24 15.99 9.32
N THR A 26 -21.78 14.97 9.97
CA THR A 26 -23.13 14.46 9.66
C THR A 26 -24.24 15.49 9.95
N ILE A 27 -24.11 16.30 11.00
CA ILE A 27 -25.05 17.41 11.26
C ILE A 27 -24.98 18.48 10.15
N VAL A 28 -23.78 18.78 9.63
CA VAL A 28 -23.58 19.69 8.49
C VAL A 28 -24.20 19.14 7.20
N GLU A 29 -24.06 17.84 6.92
CA GLU A 29 -24.69 17.22 5.74
C GLU A 29 -26.22 17.17 5.85
N ILE A 30 -26.79 16.84 7.02
CA ILE A 30 -28.24 16.84 7.22
C ILE A 30 -28.82 18.26 7.04
N GLN A 31 -28.17 19.30 7.57
CA GLN A 31 -28.61 20.68 7.33
C GLN A 31 -28.63 21.04 5.84
N LYS A 32 -27.63 20.58 5.08
CA LYS A 32 -27.47 20.89 3.65
C LYS A 32 -28.48 20.17 2.75
N HIS A 33 -28.97 19.00 3.15
CA HIS A 33 -29.79 18.13 2.28
C HIS A 33 -31.21 17.84 2.81
N HIS A 34 -31.42 17.76 4.12
CA HIS A 34 -32.71 17.46 4.76
C HIS A 34 -32.95 18.31 6.03
N PRO A 35 -33.02 19.65 5.91
CA PRO A 35 -33.14 20.55 7.07
C PRO A 35 -34.46 20.39 7.83
N ASP A 36 -35.49 19.83 7.22
CA ASP A 36 -36.80 19.56 7.83
C ASP A 36 -36.73 18.51 8.96
N LEU A 37 -35.69 17.68 9.00
CA LEU A 37 -35.42 16.71 10.07
C LEU A 37 -34.87 17.36 11.35
N LEU A 38 -34.17 18.49 11.23
CA LEU A 38 -33.72 19.28 12.38
C LEU A 38 -34.90 19.97 13.06
N LEU A 39 -34.82 20.12 14.39
CA LEU A 39 -35.72 21.03 15.12
C LEU A 39 -35.55 22.46 14.60
N GLU A 40 -36.66 23.18 14.51
CA GLU A 40 -36.78 24.47 13.84
C GLU A 40 -35.74 25.51 14.33
N LYS A 41 -35.49 25.53 15.65
CA LYS A 41 -34.49 26.38 16.32
C LYS A 41 -33.01 26.10 15.97
N TYR A 42 -32.71 24.99 15.29
CA TYR A 42 -31.34 24.63 14.87
C TYR A 42 -31.12 24.65 13.35
N ARG A 43 -32.19 24.80 12.55
CA ARG A 43 -32.11 24.92 11.08
C ARG A 43 -31.35 26.16 10.61
N THR A 44 -31.37 27.22 11.41
CA THR A 44 -30.87 28.56 11.08
C THR A 44 -29.40 28.82 11.46
N ILE A 45 -28.77 27.94 12.24
CA ILE A 45 -27.38 28.10 12.68
C ILE A 45 -26.43 27.59 11.60
N GLN A 46 -25.44 28.38 11.17
CA GLN A 46 -24.56 28.00 10.07
C GLN A 46 -23.47 27.00 10.50
N TRP A 47 -23.82 25.71 10.61
CA TRP A 47 -22.92 24.65 11.10
C TRP A 47 -21.70 24.40 10.21
N HIS A 48 -21.73 24.81 8.95
CA HIS A 48 -20.59 24.67 8.02
C HIS A 48 -19.41 25.61 8.31
N LEU A 49 -19.57 26.63 9.17
CA LEU A 49 -18.51 27.59 9.47
C LEU A 49 -17.51 27.07 10.52
N PRO A 50 -16.18 27.28 10.36
CA PRO A 50 -15.15 26.69 11.25
C PRO A 50 -15.31 26.97 12.74
N GLY A 51 -15.79 28.17 13.11
CA GLY A 51 -16.06 28.52 14.51
C GLY A 51 -17.21 27.73 15.12
N ASN A 52 -18.29 27.51 14.36
CA ASN A 52 -19.45 26.74 14.79
C ASN A 52 -19.13 25.24 14.86
N GLN A 53 -18.33 24.73 13.92
CA GLN A 53 -17.79 23.36 13.98
C GLN A 53 -16.92 23.17 15.22
N SER A 54 -15.98 24.10 15.47
CA SER A 54 -15.10 24.05 16.66
C SER A 54 -15.89 24.08 17.96
N ALA A 55 -16.93 24.92 18.06
CA ALA A 55 -17.82 24.96 19.22
C ALA A 55 -18.63 23.66 19.39
N LEU A 56 -19.18 23.11 18.31
CA LEU A 56 -19.97 21.87 18.33
C LEU A 56 -19.11 20.66 18.70
N ILE A 57 -17.92 20.54 18.11
CA ILE A 57 -16.94 19.49 18.41
C ILE A 57 -16.50 19.58 19.87
N ASN A 58 -16.11 20.76 20.36
CA ASN A 58 -15.71 20.94 21.77
C ASN A 58 -16.86 20.62 22.73
N LYS A 59 -18.12 20.93 22.36
CA LYS A 59 -19.30 20.58 23.17
C LYS A 59 -19.54 19.07 23.23
N PHE A 60 -19.45 18.36 22.10
CA PHE A 60 -19.56 16.89 22.09
C PHE A 60 -18.40 16.23 22.85
N VAL A 61 -17.16 16.68 22.67
CA VAL A 61 -16.00 16.21 23.45
C VAL A 61 -16.23 16.37 24.96
N SER A 62 -16.71 17.54 25.40
CA SER A 62 -17.02 17.83 26.81
C SER A 62 -18.18 16.99 27.39
N LEU A 63 -19.10 16.52 26.55
CA LEU A 63 -20.26 15.73 26.96
C LEU A 63 -19.94 14.23 27.05
N LEU A 64 -19.16 13.73 26.07
CA LEU A 64 -18.78 12.32 25.98
C LEU A 64 -17.60 11.94 26.88
N SER A 65 -16.70 12.88 27.20
CA SER A 65 -15.56 12.68 28.14
C SER A 65 -15.97 12.38 29.59
N GLN A 66 -17.27 12.36 29.86
CA GLN A 66 -17.87 12.01 31.14
C GLN A 66 -18.41 10.56 31.19
N THR A 67 -18.06 9.71 30.23
CA THR A 67 -18.56 8.31 30.12
C THR A 67 -17.48 7.28 30.43
N LYS A 68 -17.88 6.16 31.01
CA LYS A 68 -17.01 5.13 31.60
C LYS A 68 -17.03 3.80 30.84
N SER A 69 -18.10 3.50 30.10
CA SER A 69 -18.17 2.37 29.17
C SER A 69 -18.48 2.85 27.74
N TRP A 70 -18.33 1.98 26.74
CA TRP A 70 -18.69 2.31 25.36
C TRP A 70 -20.20 2.47 25.20
N ASP A 71 -20.97 1.70 25.94
CA ASP A 71 -22.44 1.76 25.91
C ASP A 71 -22.95 3.07 26.54
N GLU A 72 -22.32 3.55 27.62
CA GLU A 72 -22.59 4.89 28.15
C GLU A 72 -22.23 5.99 27.12
N LEU A 73 -21.11 5.83 26.41
CA LEU A 73 -20.63 6.73 25.38
C LEU A 73 -21.64 6.83 24.22
N ILE A 74 -22.11 5.69 23.70
CA ILE A 74 -23.12 5.61 22.64
C ILE A 74 -24.47 6.17 23.09
N GLN A 75 -24.95 5.84 24.30
CA GLN A 75 -26.20 6.38 24.83
C GLN A 75 -26.15 7.91 24.96
N LYS A 76 -25.03 8.48 25.42
CA LYS A 76 -24.88 9.94 25.52
C LYS A 76 -24.78 10.64 24.16
N ILE A 77 -24.30 9.97 23.11
CA ILE A 77 -24.43 10.46 21.73
C ILE A 77 -25.91 10.50 21.33
N GLN A 78 -26.62 9.39 21.46
CA GLN A 78 -28.03 9.28 21.03
C GLN A 78 -28.94 10.31 21.72
N LEU A 79 -28.85 10.44 23.04
CA LEU A 79 -29.59 11.46 23.81
C LEU A 79 -29.26 12.89 23.36
N SER A 80 -28.01 13.17 22.97
CA SER A 80 -27.59 14.48 22.49
C SER A 80 -28.08 14.80 21.06
N LEU A 81 -28.27 13.78 20.21
CA LEU A 81 -28.82 13.94 18.86
C LEU A 81 -30.35 14.14 18.91
N ASN A 82 -31.05 13.39 19.77
CA ASN A 82 -32.51 13.51 19.92
C ASN A 82 -32.94 14.89 20.47
N ALA A 83 -32.05 15.63 21.12
CA ALA A 83 -32.27 17.02 21.53
C ALA A 83 -32.14 18.04 20.37
N ILE A 84 -31.68 17.61 19.19
CA ILE A 84 -31.39 18.45 18.01
C ILE A 84 -32.33 18.14 16.82
N PHE A 85 -32.78 16.89 16.70
CA PHE A 85 -33.69 16.41 15.64
C PHE A 85 -35.15 16.31 16.11
N LEU A 86 -36.10 16.23 15.17
CA LEU A 86 -37.53 16.00 15.45
C LEU A 86 -37.83 14.51 15.67
N GLU A 87 -38.78 14.16 16.54
CA GLU A 87 -39.13 12.75 16.84
C GLU A 87 -39.46 11.91 15.60
N LYS A 88 -40.12 12.51 14.60
CA LYS A 88 -40.42 11.90 13.29
C LYS A 88 -39.20 11.62 12.41
N SER A 89 -37.99 11.99 12.84
CA SER A 89 -36.73 11.80 12.12
C SER A 89 -35.73 10.90 12.85
N THR A 90 -36.02 10.48 14.09
CA THR A 90 -35.18 9.57 14.90
C THR A 90 -34.95 8.20 14.25
N ASN A 91 -35.83 7.81 13.31
CA ASN A 91 -35.74 6.58 12.51
C ASN A 91 -35.12 6.82 11.11
N SER A 92 -34.41 7.94 10.89
CA SER A 92 -33.73 8.23 9.62
C SER A 92 -32.43 7.44 9.47
N GLN A 93 -32.24 6.81 8.31
CA GLN A 93 -31.07 5.99 7.97
C GLN A 93 -29.72 6.69 8.27
N ILE A 94 -29.66 8.01 8.09
CA ILE A 94 -28.44 8.81 8.28
C ILE A 94 -27.94 8.75 9.74
N ILE A 95 -28.85 8.63 10.71
CA ILE A 95 -28.51 8.50 12.14
C ILE A 95 -28.01 7.07 12.42
N THR A 96 -28.65 6.06 11.83
CA THR A 96 -28.24 4.64 11.92
C THR A 96 -26.83 4.41 11.37
N ASP A 97 -26.50 4.99 10.22
CA ASP A 97 -25.19 4.88 9.58
C ASP A 97 -24.09 5.59 10.38
N LEU A 98 -24.41 6.73 11.01
CA LEU A 98 -23.50 7.45 11.90
C LEU A 98 -23.15 6.61 13.14
N ILE A 99 -24.15 6.07 13.84
CA ILE A 99 -23.92 5.20 15.01
C ILE A 99 -23.18 3.91 14.60
N SER A 100 -23.45 3.37 13.42
CA SER A 100 -22.74 2.19 12.89
C SER A 100 -21.25 2.48 12.60
N LYS A 101 -20.94 3.61 11.97
CA LYS A 101 -19.55 4.06 11.76
C LYS A 101 -18.83 4.36 13.08
N ILE A 102 -19.53 4.92 14.07
CA ILE A 102 -18.96 5.14 15.41
C ILE A 102 -18.69 3.79 16.09
N ASN A 103 -19.61 2.82 16.04
CA ASN A 103 -19.38 1.49 16.60
C ASN A 103 -18.25 0.72 15.91
N LEU A 104 -17.97 0.95 14.62
CA LEU A 104 -16.76 0.44 13.95
C LEU A 104 -15.44 1.04 14.49
N LEU A 105 -15.51 2.08 15.35
CA LEU A 105 -14.38 2.62 16.12
C LEU A 105 -14.32 2.07 17.55
N ASN A 106 -15.17 1.10 17.93
CA ASN A 106 -15.17 0.44 19.24
C ASN A 106 -14.05 -0.62 19.31
N PRO A 107 -13.08 -0.52 20.25
CA PRO A 107 -11.99 -1.49 20.36
C PRO A 107 -12.40 -2.87 20.91
N HIS A 108 -13.69 -3.11 21.20
CA HIS A 108 -14.19 -4.38 21.77
C HIS A 108 -15.01 -5.24 20.81
N ILE A 109 -15.26 -4.81 19.56
CA ILE A 109 -16.06 -5.60 18.61
C ILE A 109 -15.20 -6.68 17.93
N HIS A 110 -14.75 -7.63 18.75
CA HIS A 110 -14.27 -8.94 18.35
C HIS A 110 -15.28 -10.01 18.80
N GLN A 111 -15.77 -10.81 17.85
CA GLN A 111 -16.03 -12.25 18.00
C GLN A 111 -17.01 -12.76 19.10
N LEU A 112 -17.75 -11.90 19.81
CA LEU A 112 -18.81 -12.29 20.76
C LEU A 112 -20.21 -11.78 20.36
N ASN A 113 -20.53 -11.84 19.06
CA ASN A 113 -21.87 -11.54 18.55
C ASN A 113 -22.80 -12.76 18.63
N ILE A 114 -23.70 -12.78 19.62
CA ILE A 114 -25.17 -12.79 19.44
C ILE A 114 -25.86 -12.71 20.83
N PRO A 115 -26.94 -11.90 20.99
CA PRO A 115 -27.48 -11.58 22.31
C PRO A 115 -28.65 -12.49 22.74
N HIS A 116 -28.90 -12.53 24.05
CA HIS A 116 -30.23 -12.72 24.63
C HIS A 116 -30.39 -11.87 25.90
N GLU A 117 -31.63 -11.65 26.33
CA GLU A 117 -32.03 -10.46 27.09
C GLU A 117 -31.49 -10.32 28.52
N ALA A 118 -31.61 -9.09 29.03
CA ALA A 118 -31.17 -8.70 30.35
C ALA A 118 -31.94 -9.41 31.48
N THR A 119 -31.25 -9.64 32.60
CA THR A 119 -31.57 -8.92 33.84
C THR A 119 -30.33 -8.83 34.75
N ILE A 120 -29.84 -7.60 34.89
CA ILE A 120 -29.22 -6.97 36.08
C ILE A 120 -28.83 -7.94 37.23
N ASN A 121 -27.51 -8.10 37.48
CA ASN A 121 -26.93 -7.70 38.79
C ASN A 121 -25.39 -7.74 38.87
N SER A 122 -24.87 -6.87 39.74
CA SER A 122 -23.57 -6.91 40.45
C SER A 122 -22.26 -7.21 39.68
N SER A 123 -21.48 -6.13 39.50
CA SER A 123 -20.02 -6.05 39.75
C SER A 123 -19.04 -7.07 39.14
N SER A 124 -18.22 -6.60 38.20
CA SER A 124 -16.85 -7.12 38.00
C SER A 124 -15.89 -5.99 37.60
N LYS A 125 -14.57 -6.26 37.73
CA LYS A 125 -13.47 -5.33 37.44
C LYS A 125 -13.39 -5.04 35.93
N SER A 126 -12.56 -4.09 35.50
CA SER A 126 -12.44 -3.70 34.09
C SER A 126 -10.98 -3.73 33.57
N ASN A 127 -10.74 -4.45 32.47
CA ASN A 127 -9.40 -4.92 32.02
C ASN A 127 -8.77 -3.94 31.02
N SER A 128 -7.76 -3.19 31.43
CA SER A 128 -7.09 -2.22 30.55
C SER A 128 -6.36 -2.87 29.37
N LEU A 129 -6.60 -2.38 28.14
CA LEU A 129 -5.64 -2.59 27.05
C LEU A 129 -4.30 -1.91 27.38
N GLY A 130 -3.21 -2.57 26.98
CA GLY A 130 -1.85 -2.04 27.09
C GLY A 130 -1.45 -1.16 25.91
N ILE A 131 -0.22 -0.64 25.96
CA ILE A 131 0.43 0.08 24.86
C ILE A 131 1.78 -0.55 24.50
N ALA A 132 2.19 -0.36 23.25
CA ALA A 132 3.53 -0.67 22.78
C ALA A 132 4.40 0.60 22.67
N VAL A 133 5.69 0.45 22.95
CA VAL A 133 6.71 1.51 22.94
C VAL A 133 7.81 1.17 21.93
N ILE A 134 8.26 2.12 21.12
CA ILE A 134 9.52 2.03 20.34
C ILE A 134 10.61 2.83 21.04
N LEU A 135 11.74 2.19 21.33
CA LEU A 135 13.01 2.84 21.65
C LEU A 135 13.95 2.64 20.47
N LEU A 136 14.37 3.72 19.82
CA LEU A 136 15.21 3.71 18.62
C LEU A 136 16.60 4.29 18.90
N ASP A 137 17.62 3.45 18.77
CA ASP A 137 19.00 3.88 18.52
C ASP A 137 19.09 4.39 17.07
N ALA A 138 18.88 5.69 16.89
CA ALA A 138 18.99 6.34 15.58
C ALA A 138 20.46 6.64 15.19
N GLU A 139 21.42 6.16 15.98
CA GLU A 139 22.84 6.23 15.65
C GLU A 139 23.29 5.04 14.81
N ASN A 140 22.84 3.84 15.17
CA ASN A 140 23.24 2.56 14.55
C ASN A 140 22.12 1.90 13.73
N LEU A 141 20.85 2.34 13.84
CA LEU A 141 19.71 1.71 13.16
C LEU A 141 18.82 2.73 12.44
N ASN A 142 18.39 2.41 11.21
CA ASN A 142 17.46 3.24 10.44
C ASN A 142 16.11 2.54 10.28
N LEU A 143 15.13 2.93 11.10
CA LEU A 143 13.74 2.54 10.91
C LEU A 143 13.05 3.49 9.92
N ASN A 144 12.57 2.93 8.81
CA ASN A 144 11.72 3.62 7.84
C ASN A 144 10.22 3.33 8.07
N LEU A 145 9.34 4.09 7.41
CA LEU A 145 7.88 3.98 7.57
C LEU A 145 7.32 2.58 7.25
N SER A 146 7.90 1.84 6.30
CA SER A 146 7.53 0.45 6.02
C SER A 146 7.92 -0.51 7.15
N THR A 147 9.04 -0.26 7.82
CA THR A 147 9.47 -1.05 8.98
C THR A 147 8.54 -0.82 10.17
N GLU A 148 8.14 0.42 10.44
CA GLU A 148 7.15 0.72 11.48
C GLU A 148 5.81 0.04 11.23
N LYS A 149 5.33 0.07 9.98
CA LYS A 149 4.10 -0.64 9.59
C LYS A 149 4.23 -2.15 9.77
N PHE A 150 5.40 -2.73 9.52
CA PHE A 150 5.67 -4.13 9.83
C PHE A 150 5.65 -4.40 11.35
N LEU A 151 6.38 -3.62 12.17
CA LEU A 151 6.39 -3.78 13.63
C LEU A 151 4.97 -3.66 14.22
N ALA A 152 4.15 -2.74 13.68
CA ALA A 152 2.74 -2.56 14.04
C ALA A 152 1.83 -3.77 13.72
N THR A 153 2.28 -4.74 12.90
CA THR A 153 1.57 -6.01 12.68
C THR A 153 2.02 -7.16 13.59
N ILE A 154 3.07 -6.95 14.41
CA ILE A 154 3.61 -7.96 15.32
C ILE A 154 3.19 -7.70 16.78
N CYS A 155 3.07 -6.42 17.18
CA CYS A 155 2.59 -6.05 18.51
C CYS A 155 1.09 -6.38 18.71
N THR A 156 0.76 -6.88 19.90
CA THR A 156 -0.62 -7.07 20.37
C THR A 156 -1.25 -5.76 20.88
N CYS A 157 -0.42 -4.81 21.30
CA CYS A 157 -0.80 -3.50 21.79
C CYS A 157 -0.49 -2.40 20.76
N PRO A 158 -1.32 -1.34 20.65
CA PRO A 158 -1.04 -0.24 19.74
C PRO A 158 0.26 0.48 20.11
N ILE A 159 1.12 0.75 19.12
CA ILE A 159 2.32 1.57 19.27
C ILE A 159 1.89 3.01 19.48
N GLN A 160 2.06 3.52 20.71
CA GLN A 160 1.63 4.88 21.10
C GLN A 160 2.80 5.80 21.48
N VAL A 161 3.96 5.23 21.82
CA VAL A 161 5.15 5.98 22.23
C VAL A 161 6.30 5.58 21.32
N LYS A 162 6.98 6.58 20.74
CA LYS A 162 8.19 6.37 19.94
C LYS A 162 9.25 7.36 20.43
N ILE A 163 10.44 6.87 20.73
CA ILE A 163 11.53 7.67 21.30
C ILE A 163 12.80 7.33 20.53
N ALA A 164 13.48 8.34 20.00
CA ALA A 164 14.75 8.16 19.29
C ALA A 164 15.91 8.79 20.06
N PHE A 165 17.07 8.13 20.03
CA PHE A 165 18.31 8.55 20.69
C PHE A 165 19.38 8.73 19.62
N ALA A 166 19.89 9.96 19.47
CA ALA A 166 21.05 10.24 18.62
C ALA A 166 21.70 11.60 18.91
N ASN A 167 22.93 11.79 18.43
CA ASN A 167 23.52 13.11 18.35
C ASN A 167 22.95 13.86 17.13
N TRP A 168 21.77 14.48 17.28
CA TRP A 168 21.07 15.18 16.20
C TRP A 168 21.93 16.19 15.43
N SER A 169 22.93 16.83 16.07
CA SER A 169 23.84 17.78 15.42
C SER A 169 24.64 17.20 14.25
N ILE A 170 24.77 15.86 14.15
CA ILE A 170 25.44 15.15 13.06
C ILE A 170 24.50 14.27 12.20
N ARG A 171 23.17 14.34 12.41
CA ARG A 171 22.18 13.47 11.73
C ARG A 171 21.36 14.17 10.62
N GLY A 172 21.69 15.41 10.29
CA GLY A 172 21.29 16.09 9.06
C GLY A 172 19.82 16.52 9.01
N LYS A 173 18.94 15.65 8.49
CA LYS A 173 17.47 15.86 8.41
C LYS A 173 16.66 14.70 9.03
N LEU A 174 17.36 13.69 9.58
CA LEU A 174 16.73 12.50 10.16
C LEU A 174 15.91 12.84 11.42
N ASP A 175 16.30 13.89 12.13
CA ASP A 175 15.54 14.51 13.21
C ASP A 175 14.17 15.01 12.72
N VAL A 176 14.12 15.81 11.66
CA VAL A 176 12.86 16.31 11.08
C VAL A 176 11.97 15.14 10.64
N GLU A 177 12.54 14.15 9.94
CA GLU A 177 11.79 12.97 9.46
C GLU A 177 11.23 12.10 10.59
N LEU A 178 11.98 11.94 11.69
CA LEU A 178 11.50 11.20 12.88
C LEU A 178 10.47 12.01 13.67
N HIS A 179 10.64 13.33 13.80
CA HIS A 179 9.67 14.20 14.45
C HIS A 179 8.33 14.23 13.70
N GLU A 180 8.34 14.34 12.36
CA GLU A 180 7.15 14.22 11.51
C GLU A 180 6.46 12.84 11.64
N ARG A 181 7.24 11.78 11.92
CA ARG A 181 6.72 10.44 12.23
C ARG A 181 6.28 10.26 13.69
N GLY A 182 6.35 11.30 14.52
CA GLY A 182 5.89 11.28 15.91
C GLY A 182 6.85 10.60 16.88
N TYR A 183 8.17 10.82 16.74
CA TYR A 183 9.17 10.43 17.74
C TYR A 183 9.55 11.58 18.67
N ASP A 184 9.61 11.29 19.97
CA ASP A 184 10.32 12.13 20.94
C ASP A 184 11.84 12.02 20.69
N LEU A 185 12.50 13.15 20.40
CA LEU A 185 13.91 13.19 20.00
C LEU A 185 14.83 13.46 21.21
N ILE A 186 15.42 12.41 21.77
CA ILE A 186 16.36 12.52 22.88
C ILE A 186 17.78 12.74 22.35
N HIS A 187 18.24 13.99 22.38
CA HIS A 187 19.61 14.35 22.04
C HIS A 187 20.64 13.67 22.98
N VAL A 188 21.71 13.11 22.42
CA VAL A 188 22.94 12.73 23.15
C VAL A 188 24.14 13.57 22.72
N PRO A 189 25.04 13.95 23.67
CA PRO A 189 26.30 14.61 23.33
C PRO A 189 27.21 13.72 22.46
N ALA A 190 28.11 14.33 21.71
CA ALA A 190 29.15 13.61 20.97
C ALA A 190 30.04 12.77 21.92
N GLY A 191 30.18 11.48 21.62
CA GLY A 191 31.00 10.53 22.38
C GLY A 191 30.60 9.09 22.05
N LYS A 192 31.54 8.16 22.17
CA LYS A 192 31.30 6.73 21.94
C LYS A 192 30.33 6.19 22.99
N ASP A 193 29.39 5.34 22.59
CA ASP A 193 28.42 4.64 23.47
C ASP A 193 27.46 5.58 24.26
N ASN A 194 27.44 6.88 23.97
CA ASN A 194 26.56 7.85 24.63
C ASN A 194 25.08 7.62 24.28
N ALA A 195 24.79 7.20 23.05
CA ALA A 195 23.46 6.82 22.59
C ALA A 195 22.93 5.65 23.44
N ASP A 196 23.73 4.58 23.51
CA ASP A 196 23.44 3.37 24.26
C ASP A 196 23.24 3.66 25.75
N GLY A 197 24.16 4.40 26.38
CA GLY A 197 24.08 4.75 27.79
C GLY A 197 22.81 5.51 28.14
N LYS A 198 22.39 6.46 27.29
CA LYS A 198 21.14 7.23 27.52
C LYS A 198 19.88 6.43 27.17
N MET A 199 19.95 5.57 26.15
CA MET A 199 18.88 4.65 25.79
C MET A 199 18.61 3.62 26.90
N ILE A 200 19.65 3.09 27.55
CA ILE A 200 19.54 2.21 28.71
C ILE A 200 18.99 2.96 29.91
N ALA A 201 19.59 4.10 30.28
CA ALA A 201 19.18 4.86 31.46
C ALA A 201 17.73 5.37 31.38
N PHE A 202 17.30 5.85 30.22
CA PHE A 202 15.89 6.21 30.00
C PHE A 202 15.01 4.97 29.87
N GLY A 203 15.45 3.99 29.07
CA GLY A 203 14.73 2.76 28.75
C GLY A 203 14.34 1.95 29.97
N SER A 204 15.22 1.82 30.96
CA SER A 204 14.92 1.10 32.21
C SER A 204 13.67 1.68 32.93
N SER A 205 13.53 3.00 32.92
CA SER A 205 12.37 3.70 33.52
C SER A 205 11.09 3.69 32.68
N ILE A 206 11.03 2.99 31.54
CA ILE A 206 9.80 2.93 30.71
C ILE A 206 8.61 2.35 31.46
N HIS A 207 8.84 1.34 32.31
CA HIS A 207 7.78 0.73 33.11
C HIS A 207 7.19 1.70 34.17
N GLU A 208 7.97 2.67 34.62
CA GLU A 208 7.56 3.73 35.56
C GLU A 208 6.89 4.91 34.83
N ARG A 209 7.50 5.37 33.73
CA ARG A 209 7.04 6.53 32.94
C ARG A 209 5.78 6.23 32.13
N TYR A 210 5.61 4.98 31.72
CA TYR A 210 4.47 4.54 30.93
C TYR A 210 3.84 3.29 31.57
N PRO A 211 3.09 3.41 32.69
CA PRO A 211 2.53 2.25 33.41
C PRO A 211 1.54 1.38 32.61
N LYS A 212 1.04 1.88 31.47
CA LYS A 212 0.23 1.12 30.51
C LYS A 212 1.06 0.27 29.54
N ALA A 213 2.38 0.41 29.52
CA ALA A 213 3.25 -0.38 28.65
C ALA A 213 3.06 -1.88 28.92
N LYS A 214 3.01 -2.65 27.85
CA LYS A 214 3.03 -4.12 27.86
C LYS A 214 4.01 -4.69 26.86
N GLU A 215 4.32 -3.95 25.80
CA GLU A 215 5.27 -4.33 24.76
C GLU A 215 6.31 -3.22 24.55
N VAL A 216 7.58 -3.58 24.37
CA VAL A 216 8.64 -2.64 24.04
C VAL A 216 9.51 -3.18 22.90
N PHE A 217 9.61 -2.43 21.82
CA PHE A 217 10.60 -2.64 20.77
C PHE A 217 11.89 -1.92 21.17
N VAL A 218 12.95 -2.69 21.41
CA VAL A 218 14.31 -2.18 21.66
C VAL A 218 15.08 -2.26 20.36
N CYS A 219 15.13 -1.15 19.64
CA CYS A 219 15.59 -1.07 18.27
C CYS A 219 17.05 -0.57 18.20
N SER A 220 18.00 -1.51 18.29
CA SER A 220 19.43 -1.31 18.07
C SER A 220 20.07 -2.62 17.59
N SER A 221 21.16 -2.51 16.85
CA SER A 221 21.99 -3.66 16.44
C SER A 221 23.08 -4.03 17.46
N ASP A 222 23.29 -3.27 18.53
CA ASP A 222 24.31 -3.59 19.54
C ASP A 222 23.81 -4.64 20.56
N LYS A 223 24.74 -5.46 21.05
CA LYS A 223 24.54 -6.46 22.11
C LYS A 223 24.44 -5.85 23.50
N VAL A 224 24.97 -4.65 23.72
CA VAL A 224 24.88 -3.94 25.01
C VAL A 224 23.40 -3.72 25.41
N MET A 225 22.48 -3.59 24.43
CA MET A 225 21.04 -3.52 24.68
C MET A 225 20.42 -4.78 25.31
N THR A 226 21.08 -5.94 25.30
CA THR A 226 20.56 -7.14 25.98
C THR A 226 20.30 -6.89 27.48
N ASN A 227 21.08 -6.02 28.13
CA ASN A 227 20.84 -5.64 29.53
C ASN A 227 19.53 -4.86 29.71
N LEU A 228 19.25 -3.91 28.82
CA LEU A 228 17.98 -3.17 28.79
C LEU A 228 16.80 -4.12 28.50
N CYS A 229 16.94 -5.01 27.51
CA CYS A 229 15.93 -6.01 27.20
C CYS A 229 15.60 -6.88 28.43
N ASN A 230 16.61 -7.35 29.15
CA ASN A 230 16.43 -8.21 30.33
C ASN A 230 15.75 -7.47 31.49
N HIS A 231 16.16 -6.22 31.74
CA HIS A 231 15.54 -5.38 32.76
C HIS A 231 14.05 -5.12 32.46
N LEU A 232 13.72 -4.72 31.24
CA LEU A 232 12.33 -4.52 30.81
C LEU A 232 11.46 -5.79 30.99
N GLN A 233 12.00 -6.97 30.68
CA GLN A 233 11.32 -8.26 30.93
C GLN A 233 11.10 -8.54 32.42
N GLN A 234 12.09 -8.26 33.28
CA GLN A 234 11.97 -8.42 34.74
C GLN A 234 10.85 -7.53 35.32
N HIS A 235 10.60 -6.37 34.70
CA HIS A 235 9.48 -5.48 35.02
C HIS A 235 8.16 -5.84 34.28
N GLY A 236 8.06 -7.05 33.72
CA GLY A 236 6.81 -7.62 33.19
C GLY A 236 6.41 -7.15 31.79
N LEU A 237 7.35 -6.62 31.01
CA LEU A 237 7.13 -6.18 29.63
C LEU A 237 7.56 -7.26 28.64
N ILE A 238 6.76 -7.49 27.60
CA ILE A 238 7.16 -8.29 26.44
C ILE A 238 8.15 -7.46 25.62
N VAL A 239 9.39 -7.93 25.48
CA VAL A 239 10.43 -7.19 24.74
C VAL A 239 10.69 -7.83 23.38
N TYR A 240 10.67 -6.99 22.35
CA TYR A 240 11.06 -7.31 21.00
C TYR A 240 12.38 -6.60 20.69
N GLN A 241 13.50 -7.33 20.62
CA GLN A 241 14.78 -6.75 20.20
C GLN A 241 14.80 -6.66 18.66
N VAL A 242 14.98 -5.45 18.13
CA VAL A 242 14.97 -5.16 16.69
C VAL A 242 16.37 -4.77 16.25
N SER A 243 17.00 -5.60 15.42
CA SER A 243 18.35 -5.36 14.88
C SER A 243 18.35 -5.43 13.36
N GLN A 244 19.27 -4.70 12.70
CA GLN A 244 19.40 -4.72 11.23
C GLN A 244 20.69 -5.41 10.80
N GLN A 245 20.56 -6.34 9.84
CA GLN A 245 21.66 -7.05 9.21
C GLN A 245 21.60 -6.85 7.70
N GLY A 246 22.22 -5.77 7.22
CA GLY A 246 22.12 -5.32 5.82
C GLY A 246 20.68 -4.96 5.46
N ASP A 247 20.11 -5.67 4.49
CA ASP A 247 18.74 -5.46 4.00
C ASP A 247 17.65 -6.16 4.85
N HIS A 248 17.98 -6.70 6.02
CA HIS A 248 17.05 -7.47 6.86
C HIS A 248 16.89 -6.87 8.25
N ILE A 249 15.68 -6.91 8.79
CA ILE A 249 15.40 -6.73 10.22
C ILE A 249 15.27 -8.11 10.86
N ASN A 250 16.04 -8.36 11.90
CA ASN A 250 15.88 -9.50 12.79
C ASN A 250 15.12 -9.03 14.04
N LEU A 251 13.94 -9.59 14.24
CA LEU A 251 13.03 -9.31 15.35
C LEU A 251 13.03 -10.49 16.32
N PHE A 252 13.77 -10.38 17.42
CA PHE A 252 13.81 -11.40 18.48
C PHE A 252 12.76 -11.07 19.55
N ASN A 253 11.73 -11.93 19.67
CA ASN A 253 10.76 -11.85 20.75
C ASN A 253 11.29 -12.62 21.96
N SER A 254 11.62 -11.88 23.02
CA SER A 254 12.16 -12.42 24.27
C SER A 254 11.21 -13.37 25.01
N SER A 255 9.90 -13.13 25.00
CA SER A 255 8.93 -13.95 25.74
C SER A 255 8.67 -15.33 25.12
N THR A 256 9.08 -15.51 23.85
CA THR A 256 8.94 -16.78 23.10
C THR A 256 10.28 -17.37 22.65
N GLY A 257 11.40 -16.67 22.87
CA GLY A 257 12.74 -17.04 22.37
C GLY A 257 12.86 -17.07 20.84
N LYS A 258 11.84 -16.58 20.10
CA LYS A 258 11.76 -16.74 18.64
C LYS A 258 12.27 -15.51 17.91
N THR A 259 13.19 -15.71 16.96
CA THR A 259 13.57 -14.69 15.98
C THR A 259 12.71 -14.80 14.73
N THR A 260 12.23 -13.67 14.23
CA THR A 260 11.56 -13.52 12.93
C THR A 260 12.39 -12.56 12.07
N THR A 261 12.77 -12.96 10.86
CA THR A 261 13.55 -12.10 9.94
C THR A 261 12.63 -11.54 8.86
N TYR A 262 12.65 -10.22 8.69
CA TYR A 262 11.89 -9.46 7.69
C TYR A 262 12.84 -8.79 6.69
N SER A 263 12.43 -8.64 5.42
CA SER A 263 13.23 -7.94 4.40
C SER A 263 12.81 -6.48 4.32
N LEU A 264 13.76 -5.55 4.45
CA LEU A 264 13.54 -4.11 4.37
C LEU A 264 13.26 -3.62 2.94
N LYS A 265 13.57 -4.43 1.93
CA LYS A 265 13.32 -4.09 0.54
C LYS A 265 11.83 -4.18 0.25
N HIS A 266 11.29 -3.10 -0.31
CA HIS A 266 10.03 -3.15 -1.04
C HIS A 266 10.14 -4.25 -2.10
N ILE A 267 9.41 -5.35 -1.87
CA ILE A 267 9.37 -6.47 -2.81
C ILE A 267 8.54 -6.00 -4.00
N PRO A 268 9.11 -5.91 -5.21
CA PRO A 268 8.37 -5.44 -6.38
C PRO A 268 7.28 -6.45 -6.73
N ASP A 269 6.14 -5.95 -7.21
CA ASP A 269 5.12 -6.83 -7.75
C ASP A 269 5.62 -7.59 -8.99
N LEU A 270 4.97 -8.71 -9.29
CA LEU A 270 5.36 -9.57 -10.41
C LEU A 270 5.29 -8.81 -11.76
N ALA A 271 4.35 -7.87 -11.89
CA ALA A 271 4.17 -7.05 -13.10
C ALA A 271 5.36 -6.12 -13.36
N SER A 272 5.88 -5.43 -12.33
CA SER A 272 7.06 -4.55 -12.45
C SER A 272 8.36 -5.34 -12.58
N LEU A 273 8.40 -6.59 -12.08
CA LEU A 273 9.58 -7.44 -12.14
C LEU A 273 9.81 -8.07 -13.53
N VAL A 274 8.75 -8.34 -14.30
CA VAL A 274 8.84 -8.97 -15.63
C VAL A 274 9.69 -8.15 -16.63
N PRO A 275 9.49 -6.83 -16.81
CA PRO A 275 10.34 -6.01 -17.67
C PRO A 275 11.81 -6.01 -17.25
N ILE A 276 12.08 -6.00 -15.93
CA ILE A 276 13.44 -6.09 -15.39
C ILE A 276 14.06 -7.43 -15.77
N LEU A 277 13.35 -8.54 -15.55
CA LEU A 277 13.82 -9.88 -15.91
C LEU A 277 14.09 -10.04 -17.41
N LYS A 278 13.25 -9.47 -18.29
CA LYS A 278 13.51 -9.43 -19.75
C LYS A 278 14.84 -8.75 -20.05
N SER A 279 15.01 -7.50 -19.60
CA SER A 279 16.23 -6.73 -19.85
C SER A 279 17.50 -7.42 -19.34
N LEU A 280 17.42 -8.19 -18.25
CA LEU A 280 18.55 -8.95 -17.72
C LEU A 280 18.91 -10.17 -18.58
N VAL A 281 17.92 -10.86 -19.15
CA VAL A 281 18.15 -11.96 -20.10
C VAL A 281 18.71 -11.42 -21.42
N GLU A 282 18.15 -10.32 -21.94
CA GLU A 282 18.60 -9.66 -23.17
C GLU A 282 20.04 -9.14 -23.06
N LEU A 283 20.39 -8.46 -21.95
CA LEU A 283 21.75 -7.95 -21.72
C LEU A 283 22.78 -9.08 -21.55
N GLU A 284 22.43 -10.17 -20.86
CA GLU A 284 23.34 -11.31 -20.73
C GLU A 284 23.51 -12.05 -22.06
N ARG A 285 22.44 -12.17 -22.86
CA ARG A 285 22.47 -12.73 -24.22
C ARG A 285 23.35 -11.92 -25.16
N GLN A 286 23.25 -10.59 -25.12
CA GLN A 286 24.17 -9.69 -25.84
C GLN A 286 25.61 -9.82 -25.34
N SER A 287 25.84 -9.95 -24.02
CA SER A 287 27.18 -10.05 -23.43
C SER A 287 27.86 -11.41 -23.64
N THR A 288 27.12 -12.48 -23.97
CA THR A 288 27.62 -13.86 -24.05
C THR A 288 27.40 -14.53 -25.41
N GLY A 289 26.69 -13.88 -26.33
CA GLY A 289 26.23 -14.46 -27.60
C GLY A 289 25.25 -15.64 -27.45
N SER A 290 24.93 -16.05 -26.24
CA SER A 290 24.21 -17.30 -25.96
C SER A 290 22.71 -17.05 -25.88
N GLN A 291 21.94 -17.60 -26.83
CA GLN A 291 20.48 -17.41 -26.90
C GLN A 291 19.72 -17.97 -25.68
N TRP A 292 20.32 -18.89 -24.92
CA TRP A 292 19.74 -19.51 -23.73
C TRP A 292 20.56 -19.17 -22.48
N ILE A 293 19.97 -18.43 -21.54
CA ILE A 293 20.66 -17.97 -20.32
C ILE A 293 20.25 -18.85 -19.13
N LYS A 294 21.21 -19.26 -18.30
CA LYS A 294 20.91 -20.02 -17.07
C LYS A 294 20.04 -19.17 -16.13
N VAL A 295 18.91 -19.71 -15.67
CA VAL A 295 17.99 -19.04 -14.73
C VAL A 295 18.72 -18.57 -13.44
N SER A 296 19.68 -19.36 -12.96
CA SER A 296 20.54 -19.00 -11.83
C SER A 296 21.37 -17.73 -12.08
N LYS A 297 21.88 -17.55 -13.31
CA LYS A 297 22.64 -16.36 -13.73
C LYS A 297 21.74 -15.12 -13.81
N VAL A 298 20.52 -15.25 -14.32
CA VAL A 298 19.53 -14.15 -14.33
C VAL A 298 19.26 -13.66 -12.90
N PHE A 299 19.06 -14.56 -11.95
CA PHE A 299 18.84 -14.19 -10.55
C PHE A 299 20.09 -13.62 -9.85
N GLN A 300 21.30 -14.07 -10.22
CA GLN A 300 22.54 -13.43 -9.79
C GLN A 300 22.63 -11.99 -10.30
N LEU A 301 22.31 -11.73 -11.58
CA LEU A 301 22.31 -10.39 -12.17
C LEU A 301 21.25 -9.48 -11.55
N LEU A 302 20.05 -10.01 -11.29
CA LEU A 302 18.95 -9.31 -10.61
C LEU A 302 19.39 -8.82 -9.22
N ASN A 303 20.01 -9.70 -8.43
CA ASN A 303 20.52 -9.35 -7.11
C ASN A 303 21.78 -8.45 -7.19
N ALA A 304 22.62 -8.59 -8.22
CA ALA A 304 23.80 -7.75 -8.38
C ALA A 304 23.45 -6.31 -8.78
N LYS A 305 22.63 -6.13 -9.82
CA LYS A 305 22.27 -4.82 -10.40
C LYS A 305 21.14 -4.13 -9.64
N HIS A 306 20.04 -4.83 -9.36
CA HIS A 306 18.82 -4.24 -8.78
C HIS A 306 18.64 -4.55 -7.29
N LYS A 307 19.54 -5.34 -6.69
CA LYS A 307 19.51 -5.77 -5.27
C LYS A 307 18.27 -6.59 -4.87
N ILE A 308 17.46 -7.04 -5.82
CA ILE A 308 16.26 -7.86 -5.58
C ILE A 308 16.66 -9.33 -5.39
N ASN A 309 16.24 -9.93 -4.27
CA ASN A 309 16.45 -11.35 -3.98
C ASN A 309 15.23 -12.17 -4.44
N MET A 310 15.42 -13.02 -5.45
CA MET A 310 14.32 -13.79 -6.06
C MET A 310 13.59 -14.70 -5.07
N SER A 311 14.28 -15.29 -4.08
CA SER A 311 13.63 -16.15 -3.08
C SER A 311 12.65 -15.38 -2.18
N GLN A 312 12.87 -14.07 -1.98
CA GLN A 312 11.94 -13.22 -1.23
C GLN A 312 10.70 -12.87 -2.06
N VAL A 313 10.87 -12.60 -3.36
CA VAL A 313 9.76 -12.38 -4.29
C VAL A 313 8.84 -13.61 -4.34
N ILE A 314 9.40 -14.82 -4.42
CA ILE A 314 8.62 -16.06 -4.38
C ILE A 314 7.88 -16.22 -3.05
N ALA A 315 8.55 -16.00 -1.91
CA ALA A 315 7.92 -16.12 -0.60
C ALA A 315 6.73 -15.16 -0.41
N ALA A 316 6.78 -13.96 -1.01
CA ALA A 316 5.73 -12.96 -0.92
C ALA A 316 4.59 -13.12 -1.94
N HIS A 317 4.90 -13.48 -3.20
CA HIS A 317 3.93 -13.44 -4.30
C HIS A 317 3.57 -14.82 -4.89
N LEU A 318 4.40 -15.85 -4.67
CA LEU A 318 4.22 -17.20 -5.21
C LEU A 318 4.53 -18.29 -4.15
N PRO A 319 3.90 -18.26 -2.96
CA PRO A 319 4.20 -19.18 -1.88
C PRO A 319 4.05 -20.66 -2.32
N GLY A 320 5.02 -21.49 -1.96
CA GLY A 320 5.07 -22.91 -2.34
C GLY A 320 5.58 -23.19 -3.77
N LYS A 321 5.83 -22.17 -4.60
CA LYS A 321 6.49 -22.32 -5.91
C LYS A 321 8.02 -22.28 -5.79
N LYS A 322 8.73 -22.64 -6.87
CA LYS A 322 10.19 -22.52 -6.99
C LYS A 322 10.54 -21.24 -7.77
N PRO A 323 11.73 -20.63 -7.57
CA PRO A 323 12.15 -19.40 -8.26
C PRO A 323 12.01 -19.42 -9.79
N LYS A 324 12.27 -20.55 -10.45
CA LYS A 324 12.09 -20.71 -11.91
C LYS A 324 10.63 -20.57 -12.37
N ASP A 325 9.66 -20.82 -11.49
CA ASP A 325 8.24 -20.92 -11.85
C ASP A 325 7.65 -19.54 -12.19
N ILE A 326 8.33 -18.43 -11.86
CA ILE A 326 7.92 -17.09 -12.29
C ILE A 326 7.87 -16.99 -13.83
N PHE A 327 8.86 -17.55 -14.54
CA PHE A 327 8.89 -17.50 -16.01
C PHE A 327 7.75 -18.34 -16.62
N ALA A 328 7.33 -19.42 -15.95
CA ALA A 328 6.20 -20.24 -16.39
C ALA A 328 4.83 -19.52 -16.25
N ASN A 329 4.75 -18.48 -15.42
CA ASN A 329 3.54 -17.65 -15.29
C ASN A 329 3.44 -16.57 -16.38
N TYR A 330 4.50 -16.35 -17.18
CA TYR A 330 4.56 -15.32 -18.22
C TYR A 330 5.08 -15.92 -19.56
N PRO A 331 4.32 -16.85 -20.18
CA PRO A 331 4.77 -17.59 -21.37
C PRO A 331 4.88 -16.73 -22.64
N GLU A 332 4.12 -15.63 -22.73
CA GLU A 332 4.25 -14.62 -23.80
C GLU A 332 5.58 -13.86 -23.72
N ASP A 333 6.21 -13.85 -22.55
CA ASP A 333 7.40 -13.06 -22.24
C ASP A 333 8.69 -13.89 -22.20
N PHE A 334 8.60 -15.17 -21.80
CA PHE A 334 9.74 -16.04 -21.56
C PHE A 334 9.48 -17.49 -21.98
N VAL A 335 10.49 -18.12 -22.59
CA VAL A 335 10.52 -19.57 -22.80
C VAL A 335 11.47 -20.22 -21.79
N LEU A 336 10.98 -21.25 -21.07
CA LEU A 336 11.79 -22.11 -20.22
C LEU A 336 12.23 -23.37 -20.99
N HIS A 337 13.52 -23.67 -20.95
CA HIS A 337 14.08 -24.96 -21.39
C HIS A 337 14.76 -25.67 -20.21
N LYS A 338 14.71 -27.01 -20.23
CA LYS A 338 15.44 -27.90 -19.31
C LYS A 338 16.18 -28.91 -20.19
N THR A 339 17.49 -29.07 -19.96
CA THR A 339 18.28 -30.16 -20.56
C THR A 339 18.03 -31.46 -19.79
N ASP A 340 17.97 -32.61 -20.44
CA ASP A 340 17.60 -33.86 -19.76
C ASP A 340 18.59 -34.28 -18.66
N ASP A 341 19.90 -34.20 -18.94
CA ASP A 341 21.00 -34.58 -18.03
C ASP A 341 21.26 -33.62 -16.86
N SER A 342 20.47 -32.55 -16.68
CA SER A 342 20.69 -31.60 -15.58
C SER A 342 19.42 -31.12 -14.88
N SER A 343 19.59 -30.66 -13.64
CA SER A 343 18.58 -29.92 -12.89
C SER A 343 18.61 -28.41 -13.18
N GLU A 344 19.43 -27.95 -14.13
CA GLU A 344 19.49 -26.55 -14.53
C GLU A 344 18.33 -26.18 -15.45
N PHE A 345 17.84 -24.95 -15.29
CA PHE A 345 16.82 -24.37 -16.15
C PHE A 345 17.42 -23.19 -16.90
N TYR A 346 17.09 -23.11 -18.18
CA TYR A 346 17.53 -22.08 -19.11
C TYR A 346 16.30 -21.25 -19.50
N VAL A 347 16.49 -19.96 -19.69
CA VAL A 347 15.44 -19.02 -20.10
C VAL A 347 15.91 -18.18 -21.27
N THR A 348 14.99 -17.86 -22.17
CA THR A 348 15.16 -16.86 -23.22
C THR A 348 13.92 -15.99 -23.34
N VAL A 349 14.06 -14.85 -24.01
CA VAL A 349 12.98 -13.89 -24.32
C VAL A 349 12.70 -13.95 -25.81
N PHE A 350 11.43 -13.85 -26.21
CA PHE A 350 11.08 -13.75 -27.62
C PHE A 350 11.52 -12.40 -28.21
N ASP A 351 12.56 -12.42 -29.04
CA ASP A 351 12.91 -11.30 -29.90
C ASP A 351 11.85 -11.09 -30.99
N HIS A 352 11.38 -9.86 -31.12
CA HIS A 352 10.87 -9.33 -32.38
C HIS A 352 11.91 -8.42 -33.03
N GLN A 353 13.19 -8.83 -32.99
CA GLN A 353 14.28 -8.15 -33.67
C GLN A 353 14.52 -8.74 -35.08
N PRO A 354 14.59 -7.91 -36.13
CA PRO A 354 14.87 -8.40 -37.48
C PRO A 354 16.34 -8.84 -37.60
N LEU A 355 16.58 -9.87 -38.43
CA LEU A 355 17.93 -10.31 -38.77
C LEU A 355 18.74 -9.16 -39.37
N HIS A 356 19.88 -8.87 -38.74
CA HIS A 356 20.84 -7.88 -39.25
C HIS A 356 21.24 -8.18 -40.70
N LYS A 357 21.14 -7.18 -41.55
CA LYS A 357 22.09 -6.99 -42.65
C LYS A 357 22.96 -5.79 -42.32
N ASN A 358 24.26 -5.93 -42.56
CA ASN A 358 25.16 -4.78 -42.58
C ASN A 358 24.83 -3.95 -43.82
N ASP A 359 24.91 -2.63 -43.71
CA ASP A 359 25.97 -1.85 -44.38
C ASP A 359 26.01 -0.42 -43.82
N ASN A 360 27.04 0.33 -44.19
CA ASN A 360 27.46 1.56 -43.50
C ASN A 360 26.77 2.82 -44.04
N GLU A 361 26.20 3.65 -43.17
CA GLU A 361 26.41 5.12 -43.16
C GLU A 361 25.82 5.79 -41.88
N PRO A 362 26.29 6.99 -41.47
CA PRO A 362 25.97 7.57 -40.16
C PRO A 362 24.75 8.52 -40.17
N ALA A 363 23.63 8.10 -39.57
CA ALA A 363 22.42 8.92 -39.44
C ALA A 363 22.14 9.36 -37.98
N LYS A 364 21.99 10.68 -37.81
CA LYS A 364 21.73 11.41 -36.56
C LYS A 364 20.57 10.83 -35.73
N ILE A 365 20.78 10.65 -34.42
CA ILE A 365 19.69 10.40 -33.46
C ILE A 365 18.87 11.69 -33.31
N SER A 366 17.70 11.74 -33.96
CA SER A 366 16.69 12.77 -33.74
C SER A 366 15.75 12.37 -32.60
N SER A 367 15.49 13.30 -31.68
CA SER A 367 14.58 13.14 -30.55
C SER A 367 13.20 12.58 -30.92
N GLU A 368 12.71 11.62 -30.15
CA GLU A 368 11.34 11.12 -30.25
C GLU A 368 10.32 12.26 -30.04
N LYS A 369 9.37 12.40 -30.98
CA LYS A 369 8.24 13.32 -30.83
C LYS A 369 7.00 12.54 -30.39
N VAL A 370 6.54 12.80 -29.16
CA VAL A 370 5.20 12.43 -28.74
C VAL A 370 4.20 13.34 -29.47
N TYR A 371 3.38 12.76 -30.36
CA TYR A 371 2.37 13.49 -31.12
C TYR A 371 1.06 13.54 -30.32
N ASP A 372 0.87 14.60 -29.52
CA ASP A 372 -0.40 14.90 -28.86
C ASP A 372 -1.44 15.42 -29.89
N LEU A 373 -1.94 14.52 -30.73
CA LEU A 373 -2.95 14.77 -31.75
C LEU A 373 -4.30 14.25 -31.27
N LYS A 374 -5.14 15.18 -30.82
CA LYS A 374 -6.51 14.92 -30.38
C LYS A 374 -7.40 14.45 -31.54
N ILE A 375 -7.63 13.15 -31.64
CA ILE A 375 -8.55 12.57 -32.62
C ILE A 375 -10.01 12.90 -32.21
N ASP A 376 -10.65 13.78 -32.97
CA ASP A 376 -11.99 14.33 -32.69
C ASP A 376 -13.05 14.01 -33.76
N SER A 377 -12.62 13.41 -34.88
CA SER A 377 -13.44 13.20 -36.08
C SER A 377 -13.08 11.90 -36.79
N ALA A 378 -14.00 11.36 -37.59
CA ALA A 378 -13.78 10.14 -38.37
C ALA A 378 -12.61 10.28 -39.37
N ILE A 379 -12.45 11.47 -39.96
CA ILE A 379 -11.35 11.80 -40.89
C ILE A 379 -10.01 11.88 -40.15
N ALA A 380 -9.96 12.47 -38.95
CA ALA A 380 -8.75 12.45 -38.12
C ALA A 380 -8.37 11.01 -37.71
N LEU A 381 -9.35 10.14 -37.45
CA LEU A 381 -9.12 8.73 -37.16
C LEU A 381 -8.60 7.97 -38.39
N GLU A 382 -9.18 8.17 -39.58
CA GLU A 382 -8.70 7.60 -40.84
C GLU A 382 -7.25 8.01 -41.13
N ASN A 383 -6.92 9.29 -41.02
CA ASN A 383 -5.56 9.79 -41.20
C ASN A 383 -4.56 9.23 -40.18
N SER A 384 -4.98 9.07 -38.91
CA SER A 384 -4.14 8.49 -37.86
C SER A 384 -3.83 7.01 -38.14
N ILE A 385 -4.81 6.25 -38.63
CA ILE A 385 -4.63 4.85 -39.03
C ILE A 385 -3.76 4.75 -40.29
N LYS A 386 -3.95 5.65 -41.26
CA LYS A 386 -3.12 5.72 -42.46
C LYS A 386 -1.65 5.91 -42.08
N GLN A 387 -1.34 6.87 -41.20
CA GLN A 387 0.01 7.06 -40.67
C GLN A 387 0.54 5.82 -39.93
N ILE A 388 -0.29 5.08 -39.19
CA ILE A 388 0.13 3.82 -38.53
C ILE A 388 0.51 2.74 -39.54
N ILE A 389 -0.21 2.64 -40.67
CA ILE A 389 0.06 1.67 -41.73
C ILE A 389 1.28 2.09 -42.57
N GLU A 390 1.40 3.38 -42.91
CA GLU A 390 2.57 3.96 -43.59
C GLU A 390 3.86 3.76 -42.78
N ASN A 391 3.81 3.97 -41.45
CA ASN A 391 4.91 3.71 -40.53
C ASN A 391 4.97 2.24 -40.06
N CYS A 392 4.52 1.28 -40.88
CA CYS A 392 4.59 -0.14 -40.54
C CYS A 392 5.41 -0.98 -41.50
N ASN A 393 6.65 -1.24 -41.07
CA ASN A 393 7.60 -2.19 -41.69
C ASN A 393 7.17 -3.68 -41.58
N GLN A 394 5.88 -3.96 -41.39
CA GLN A 394 5.27 -5.29 -41.28
C GLN A 394 4.11 -5.47 -42.29
N LEU A 395 4.18 -4.78 -43.43
CA LEU A 395 3.35 -5.12 -44.59
C LEU A 395 3.78 -6.48 -45.13
N ASP A 396 2.82 -7.32 -45.49
CA ASP A 396 3.07 -8.54 -46.25
C ASP A 396 3.36 -8.24 -47.73
N ILE A 397 3.67 -9.29 -48.50
CA ILE A 397 4.06 -9.20 -49.92
C ILE A 397 2.96 -8.56 -50.78
N ASP A 398 1.69 -8.64 -50.37
CA ASP A 398 0.55 -8.03 -51.06
C ASP A 398 0.34 -6.54 -50.67
N GLY A 399 1.11 -6.01 -49.71
CA GLY A 399 0.94 -4.68 -49.16
C GLY A 399 -0.20 -4.57 -48.14
N TYR A 400 -0.46 -5.63 -47.36
CA TYR A 400 -1.47 -5.68 -46.30
C TYR A 400 -0.86 -5.95 -44.92
N ILE A 401 -1.56 -5.52 -43.88
CA ILE A 401 -1.24 -5.75 -42.46
C ILE A 401 -2.48 -6.27 -41.73
N ASP A 402 -2.28 -7.09 -40.70
CA ASP A 402 -3.39 -7.55 -39.85
C ASP A 402 -4.01 -6.40 -39.03
N VAL A 403 -5.35 -6.36 -38.98
CA VAL A 403 -6.12 -5.30 -38.31
C VAL A 403 -5.89 -5.28 -36.78
N GLY A 404 -5.53 -6.41 -36.17
CA GLY A 404 -5.10 -6.52 -34.77
C GLY A 404 -3.73 -5.85 -34.52
N ILE A 405 -2.78 -5.95 -35.46
CA ILE A 405 -1.50 -5.22 -35.37
C ILE A 405 -1.75 -3.71 -35.45
N VAL A 406 -2.61 -3.26 -36.38
CA VAL A 406 -3.01 -1.84 -36.50
C VAL A 406 -3.69 -1.34 -35.22
N ALA A 407 -4.60 -2.13 -34.64
CA ALA A 407 -5.26 -1.80 -33.36
C ALA A 407 -4.26 -1.72 -32.19
N THR A 408 -3.23 -2.58 -32.19
CA THR A 408 -2.17 -2.61 -31.17
C THR A 408 -1.24 -1.41 -31.28
N LYS A 409 -0.79 -1.08 -32.49
CA LYS A 409 -0.02 0.15 -32.75
C LYS A 409 -0.80 1.41 -32.39
N PHE A 410 -2.10 1.49 -32.74
CA PHE A 410 -2.97 2.59 -32.34
C PHE A 410 -3.06 2.71 -30.81
N LYS A 411 -3.23 1.59 -30.09
CA LYS A 411 -3.24 1.59 -28.62
C LYS A 411 -1.91 2.08 -28.05
N SER A 412 -0.77 1.70 -28.65
CA SER A 412 0.55 2.15 -28.22
C SER A 412 0.76 3.65 -28.45
N GLN A 413 0.37 4.17 -29.62
CA GLN A 413 0.62 5.57 -30.01
C GLN A 413 -0.32 6.56 -29.31
N TYR A 414 -1.58 6.19 -29.05
CA TYR A 414 -2.60 7.08 -28.49
C TYR A 414 -3.07 6.67 -27.07
N ASN A 415 -2.37 5.73 -26.43
CA ASN A 415 -2.70 5.13 -25.11
C ASN A 415 -4.16 4.69 -24.95
N LYS A 416 -4.81 4.27 -26.05
CA LYS A 416 -6.28 4.14 -26.12
C LYS A 416 -6.68 3.11 -27.16
N ALA A 417 -7.55 2.16 -26.80
CA ALA A 417 -8.03 1.17 -27.74
C ALA A 417 -8.87 1.82 -28.86
N ILE A 418 -8.61 1.46 -30.11
CA ILE A 418 -9.29 2.03 -31.29
C ILE A 418 -10.82 1.84 -31.27
N THR A 419 -11.29 0.75 -30.66
CA THR A 419 -12.72 0.48 -30.44
C THR A 419 -13.38 1.43 -29.43
N VAL A 420 -12.62 2.03 -28.51
CA VAL A 420 -13.09 3.09 -27.62
C VAL A 420 -13.16 4.42 -28.37
N GLN A 421 -12.19 4.70 -29.25
CA GLN A 421 -12.22 5.90 -30.10
C GLN A 421 -13.42 5.88 -31.06
N ILE A 422 -13.66 4.76 -31.75
CA ILE A 422 -14.82 4.57 -32.65
C ILE A 422 -16.15 4.81 -31.92
N LYS A 423 -16.29 4.29 -30.69
CA LYS A 423 -17.48 4.53 -29.84
C LYS A 423 -17.65 6.00 -29.43
N GLN A 424 -16.56 6.68 -29.07
CA GLN A 424 -16.62 8.10 -28.67
C GLN A 424 -16.94 9.03 -29.85
N LEU A 425 -16.53 8.66 -31.07
CA LEU A 425 -16.89 9.36 -32.31
C LEU A 425 -18.29 9.00 -32.84
N GLN A 426 -19.07 8.19 -32.10
CA GLN A 426 -20.41 7.69 -32.49
C GLN A 426 -20.44 6.99 -33.87
N ILE A 427 -19.33 6.37 -34.27
CA ILE A 427 -19.20 5.70 -35.57
C ILE A 427 -19.91 4.33 -35.51
N ASN A 428 -20.91 4.15 -36.36
CA ASN A 428 -21.74 2.94 -36.43
C ASN A 428 -20.99 1.75 -37.06
N GLY A 429 -20.29 0.97 -36.24
CA GLY A 429 -19.67 -0.28 -36.67
C GLY A 429 -18.73 -0.93 -35.66
N ASN A 430 -18.11 -2.04 -36.07
CA ASN A 430 -16.87 -2.53 -35.47
C ASN A 430 -15.67 -2.00 -36.28
N PHE A 431 -14.45 -2.26 -35.82
CA PHE A 431 -13.25 -1.69 -36.45
C PHE A 431 -13.10 -2.09 -37.94
N PRO A 432 -13.28 -3.35 -38.37
CA PRO A 432 -13.31 -3.70 -39.79
C PRO A 432 -14.38 -2.96 -40.61
N LYS A 433 -15.61 -2.78 -40.09
CA LYS A 433 -16.66 -2.00 -40.77
C LYS A 433 -16.30 -0.52 -40.93
N PHE A 434 -15.66 0.08 -39.93
CA PHE A 434 -15.15 1.45 -40.06
C PHE A 434 -14.08 1.54 -41.16
N LEU A 435 -13.10 0.63 -41.16
CA LEU A 435 -12.07 0.58 -42.20
C LEU A 435 -12.67 0.34 -43.61
N GLN A 436 -13.79 -0.38 -43.73
CA GLN A 436 -14.52 -0.56 -44.99
C GLN A 436 -15.24 0.73 -45.45
N SER A 437 -15.67 1.60 -44.53
CA SER A 437 -16.29 2.89 -44.84
C SER A 437 -15.28 3.98 -45.22
N CYS A 438 -14.01 3.80 -44.87
CA CYS A 438 -12.92 4.70 -45.23
C CYS A 438 -12.55 4.59 -46.72
N HIS A 439 -12.16 5.72 -47.32
CA HIS A 439 -11.72 5.75 -48.72
C HIS A 439 -10.26 5.33 -48.89
N SER A 440 -9.43 5.53 -47.87
CA SER A 440 -7.98 5.24 -47.90
C SER A 440 -7.61 3.76 -47.85
N PHE A 441 -8.55 2.86 -47.51
CA PHE A 441 -8.24 1.48 -47.15
C PHE A 441 -8.88 0.42 -48.05
N LYS A 442 -8.10 -0.63 -48.35
CA LYS A 442 -8.54 -1.89 -48.96
C LYS A 442 -8.49 -2.99 -47.92
N LEU A 443 -9.51 -3.86 -47.83
CA LEU A 443 -9.57 -4.94 -46.86
C LEU A 443 -9.65 -6.31 -47.53
N LYS A 444 -9.02 -7.29 -46.90
CA LYS A 444 -8.94 -8.69 -47.32
C LYS A 444 -9.30 -9.55 -46.11
N GLN A 445 -10.41 -10.27 -46.18
CA GLN A 445 -10.75 -11.26 -45.15
C GLN A 445 -9.88 -12.51 -45.37
N THR A 446 -9.40 -13.10 -44.28
CA THR A 446 -8.57 -14.31 -44.28
C THR A 446 -9.10 -15.27 -43.21
N GLU A 447 -8.63 -16.52 -43.21
CA GLU A 447 -9.04 -17.56 -42.26
C GLU A 447 -8.75 -17.19 -40.79
N ILE A 448 -7.72 -16.39 -40.56
CA ILE A 448 -7.26 -15.98 -39.21
C ILE A 448 -7.89 -14.63 -38.78
N GLY A 449 -8.28 -13.77 -39.72
CA GLY A 449 -8.82 -12.45 -39.41
C GLY A 449 -8.96 -11.50 -40.60
N TRP A 450 -9.15 -10.21 -40.29
CA TRP A 450 -9.19 -9.15 -41.29
C TRP A 450 -7.80 -8.54 -41.48
N LYS A 451 -7.35 -8.47 -42.74
CA LYS A 451 -6.21 -7.63 -43.14
C LYS A 451 -6.67 -6.34 -43.80
N VAL A 452 -5.87 -5.29 -43.65
CA VAL A 452 -6.07 -3.96 -44.24
C VAL A 452 -4.80 -3.50 -44.94
N GLY A 453 -4.92 -2.80 -46.06
CA GLY A 453 -3.83 -2.11 -46.74
C GLY A 453 -4.29 -0.73 -47.22
N LEU A 454 -3.35 0.09 -47.69
CA LEU A 454 -3.65 1.37 -48.33
C LEU A 454 -4.15 1.15 -49.77
N ARG A 455 -5.05 2.00 -50.26
CA ARG A 455 -5.43 2.01 -51.69
C ARG A 455 -4.35 2.66 -52.54
#